data_AF-A0A5D2A896-F1
#
_entry.id   AF-A0A5D2A896-F1
#
_cell.length_a   1.000
_cell.length_b   1.000
_cell.length_c   1.000
_cell.angle_alpha   90.00
_cell.angle_beta   90.00
_cell.angle_gamma   90.00
#
_symmetry.space_group_name_H-M   'P 1'
#
loop_
_entity.id
_entity.type
_entity.pdbx_description
1 polymer ?
#
loop_
_entity_poly.entity_id
_entity_poly.type
_entity_poly.pdbx_seq_one_letter_code
_entity_poly.pdbx_strand_id
1 'polypeptide(L)'
;MSTNKKLVIPTDNPSLQISPVKLDGHNYLTWSRSCLLFIKDQPELTDSTFSQWDSTNPLVMASFINSMQTHISKTYLLLDTVKKIWNVAALTYSRVGNDAQIF
;
A
#
# COMPACT_ATOMS: atom_id res chain seq x y z
N MET A 1 44.12 9.92 -8.68
CA MET A 1 43.32 9.44 -7.53
C MET A 1 42.01 10.22 -7.52
N SER A 2 40.92 9.59 -7.96
CA SER A 2 39.56 10.11 -7.74
C SER A 2 38.66 8.91 -7.51
N THR A 3 38.33 8.66 -6.25
CA THR A 3 37.47 7.56 -5.82
C THR A 3 36.03 7.96 -6.11
N ASN A 4 35.45 7.35 -7.15
CA ASN A 4 34.00 7.35 -7.35
C ASN A 4 33.34 6.71 -6.13
N LYS A 5 32.75 7.54 -5.29
CA LYS A 5 31.86 7.10 -4.22
C LYS A 5 30.60 6.59 -4.90
N LYS A 6 30.59 5.30 -5.23
CA LYS A 6 29.39 4.58 -5.64
C LYS A 6 28.38 4.83 -4.52
N LEU A 7 27.30 5.55 -4.82
CA LEU A 7 26.17 5.68 -3.92
C LEU A 7 25.63 4.26 -3.75
N VAL A 8 26.05 3.59 -2.68
CA VAL A 8 25.48 2.32 -2.25
C VAL A 8 24.12 2.69 -1.70
N ILE A 9 23.13 2.68 -2.59
CA ILE A 9 21.72 2.64 -2.20
C ILE A 9 21.59 1.32 -1.43
N PRO A 10 21.27 1.31 -0.12
CA PRO A 10 21.06 0.08 0.60
C PRO A 10 19.87 -0.63 -0.05
N THR A 11 20.16 -1.61 -0.89
CA THR A 11 19.17 -2.41 -1.62
C THR A 11 18.97 -3.72 -0.87
N ASP A 12 18.82 -3.66 0.45
CA ASP A 12 18.73 -4.84 1.32
C ASP A 12 17.67 -4.65 2.42
N ASN A 13 16.44 -4.36 2.03
CA ASN A 13 15.31 -4.74 2.87
C ASN A 13 14.23 -5.42 2.03
N PRO A 14 14.31 -6.76 1.85
CA PRO A 14 13.34 -7.53 1.08
C PRO A 14 11.96 -7.66 1.76
N SER A 15 11.71 -6.92 2.85
CA SER A 15 10.62 -7.14 3.81
C SER A 15 9.58 -6.01 3.88
N LEU A 16 9.58 -5.04 2.94
CA LEU A 16 8.52 -4.03 2.81
C LEU A 16 7.22 -4.61 2.19
N GLN A 17 6.89 -5.86 2.53
CA GLN A 17 5.63 -6.47 2.14
C GLN A 17 4.54 -6.02 3.10
N ILE A 18 3.69 -5.10 2.63
CA ILE A 18 2.50 -4.66 3.37
C ILE A 18 1.68 -5.86 3.86
N SER A 19 1.59 -6.91 3.06
CA SER A 19 0.84 -8.12 3.37
C SER A 19 1.55 -9.35 2.81
N PRO A 20 1.57 -10.48 3.53
CA PRO A 20 2.08 -11.76 3.00
C PRO A 20 1.20 -12.30 1.86
N VAL A 21 -0.04 -11.82 1.74
CA VAL A 21 -0.98 -12.18 0.66
C VAL A 21 -1.38 -10.93 -0.12
N LYS A 22 -1.23 -10.97 -1.44
CA LYS A 22 -1.62 -9.86 -2.31
C LYS A 22 -3.14 -9.74 -2.40
N LEU A 23 -3.66 -8.51 -2.54
CA LEU A 23 -5.07 -8.28 -2.82
C LEU A 23 -5.47 -9.05 -4.09
N ASP A 24 -6.46 -9.94 -3.97
CA ASP A 24 -6.94 -10.82 -5.04
C ASP A 24 -8.42 -10.58 -5.41
N GLY A 25 -9.01 -9.58 -4.79
CA GLY A 25 -10.41 -9.20 -4.94
C GLY A 25 -11.37 -9.86 -3.95
N HIS A 26 -10.97 -10.94 -3.28
CA HIS A 26 -11.80 -11.68 -2.31
C HIS A 26 -11.29 -11.52 -0.87
N ASN A 27 -10.03 -11.13 -0.70
CA ASN A 27 -9.36 -11.04 0.59
C ASN A 27 -9.23 -9.61 1.16
N TYR A 28 -10.13 -8.69 0.77
CA TYR A 28 -10.03 -7.27 1.13
C TYR A 28 -9.93 -7.02 2.63
N LEU A 29 -10.68 -7.74 3.47
CA LEU A 29 -10.64 -7.56 4.91
C LEU A 29 -9.25 -7.84 5.49
N THR A 30 -8.62 -8.94 5.07
CA THR A 30 -7.27 -9.31 5.51
C THR A 30 -6.24 -8.32 4.98
N TRP A 31 -6.31 -7.99 3.69
CA TRP A 31 -5.41 -7.04 3.05
C TRP A 31 -5.47 -5.64 3.68
N SER A 32 -6.68 -5.10 3.90
CA SER A 32 -6.88 -3.77 4.47
C SER A 32 -6.35 -3.66 5.91
N ARG A 33 -6.48 -4.72 6.72
CA ARG A 33 -5.88 -4.78 8.06
C ARG A 33 -4.35 -4.70 8.01
N SER A 34 -3.72 -5.43 7.10
CA SER A 34 -2.27 -5.41 6.91
C SER A 34 -1.78 -4.03 6.43
N CYS A 35 -2.49 -3.38 5.50
CA CYS A 35 -2.24 -2.00 5.09
C CYS A 35 -2.32 -0.99 6.24
N LEU A 36 -3.32 -1.12 7.11
CA LEU A 36 -3.49 -0.22 8.26
C LEU A 36 -2.35 -0.36 9.26
N LEU A 37 -1.87 -1.58 9.51
CA LEU A 37 -0.71 -1.82 10.38
C LEU A 37 0.56 -1.23 9.78
N PHE A 38 0.78 -1.41 8.48
CA PHE A 38 1.93 -0.85 7.77
C PHE A 38 1.99 0.69 7.84
N ILE A 39 0.85 1.38 7.71
CA ILE A 39 0.80 2.84 7.83
C ILE A 39 1.09 3.28 9.27
N LYS A 40 0.59 2.56 10.28
CA LYS A 40 0.78 2.91 11.70
C LYS A 40 2.22 2.76 12.17
N ASP A 41 2.96 1.81 11.62
CA ASP A 41 4.37 1.56 11.93
C ASP A 41 5.35 2.50 11.20
N GLN A 42 4.87 3.45 10.40
CA GLN A 42 5.69 4.49 9.81
C GLN A 42 5.48 5.82 10.57
N PRO A 43 6.26 6.10 11.63
CA PRO A 43 6.06 7.30 12.45
C PRO A 43 6.27 8.62 11.69
N GLU A 44 7.06 8.64 10.61
CA GLU A 44 7.14 9.76 9.66
C GLU A 44 5.80 10.08 8.95
N LEU A 45 4.84 9.15 8.95
CA LEU A 45 3.46 9.36 8.48
C LEU A 45 2.52 9.82 9.61
N THR A 46 2.97 9.75 10.86
CA THR A 46 2.16 10.06 12.06
C THR A 46 2.53 11.38 12.72
N ASP A 47 3.58 12.07 12.25
CA ASP A 47 4.01 13.34 12.83
C ASP A 47 2.98 14.45 12.54
N SER A 48 2.14 14.69 13.54
CA SER A 48 1.27 15.84 13.81
C SER A 48 0.17 16.25 12.84
N THR A 49 0.07 15.70 11.62
CA THR A 49 -1.06 16.05 10.74
C THR A 49 -1.64 14.84 9.99
N PHE A 50 -2.53 14.12 10.69
CA PHE A 50 -3.54 13.26 10.07
C PHE A 50 -4.42 14.00 9.03
N SER A 51 -4.24 15.32 8.85
CA SER A 51 -4.77 16.11 7.73
C SER A 51 -4.16 15.76 6.36
N GLN A 52 -3.03 15.05 6.29
CA GLN A 52 -2.28 14.87 5.05
C GLN A 52 -2.42 13.48 4.41
N TRP A 53 -3.57 12.80 4.55
CA TRP A 53 -3.86 11.57 3.76
C TRP A 53 -3.80 11.80 2.23
N ASP A 54 -3.80 13.06 1.80
CA ASP A 54 -3.58 13.48 0.40
C ASP A 54 -2.10 13.50 -0.04
N SER A 55 -1.20 12.98 0.80
CA SER A 55 0.23 12.96 0.49
C SER A 55 0.53 12.04 -0.70
N THR A 56 1.13 12.60 -1.74
CA THR A 56 1.84 11.86 -2.79
C THR A 56 3.15 11.35 -2.22
N ASN A 57 3.11 10.39 -1.28
CA ASN A 57 4.31 9.69 -0.83
C ASN A 57 4.56 8.50 -1.79
N PRO A 58 5.56 8.58 -2.69
CA PRO A 58 5.75 7.55 -3.71
C PRO A 58 6.12 6.19 -3.13
N LEU A 59 6.76 6.15 -1.95
CA LEU A 59 7.11 4.90 -1.27
C LEU A 59 5.85 4.19 -0.78
N VAL A 60 4.96 4.92 -0.10
CA VAL A 60 3.69 4.35 0.37
C VAL A 60 2.83 3.91 -0.82
N MET A 61 2.73 4.73 -1.87
CA MET A 61 1.99 4.36 -3.08
C MET A 61 2.55 3.08 -3.73
N ALA A 62 3.88 2.99 -3.89
CA ALA A 62 4.53 1.80 -4.43
C ALA A 62 4.26 0.57 -3.54
N SER A 63 4.33 0.71 -2.22
CA SER A 63 4.02 -0.38 -1.29
C SER A 63 2.56 -0.85 -1.43
N PHE A 64 1.60 0.06 -1.57
CA PHE A 64 0.20 -0.29 -1.83
C PHE A 64 0.03 -1.04 -3.16
N ILE A 65 0.59 -0.51 -4.25
CA ILE A 65 0.48 -1.12 -5.59
C ILE A 65 1.16 -2.50 -5.63
N ASN A 66 2.32 -2.66 -4.97
CA ASN A 66 3.05 -3.92 -4.90
C ASN A 66 2.34 -4.98 -4.04
N SER A 67 1.47 -4.54 -3.13
CA SER A 67 0.63 -5.42 -2.29
C SER A 67 -0.61 -5.95 -3.00
N MET A 68 -0.86 -5.57 -4.26
CA MET A 68 -1.99 -6.03 -5.06
C MET A 68 -1.54 -7.05 -6.12
N GLN A 69 -2.43 -7.97 -6.52
CA GLN A 69 -2.17 -8.81 -7.68
C GLN A 69 -1.97 -7.97 -8.93
N THR A 70 -1.14 -8.44 -9.87
CA THR A 70 -0.73 -7.67 -11.06
C THR A 70 -1.90 -7.18 -11.93
N HIS A 71 -3.00 -7.93 -12.00
CA HIS A 71 -4.18 -7.51 -12.77
C HIS A 71 -4.96 -6.39 -12.05
N ILE A 72 -4.97 -6.39 -10.71
CA ILE A 72 -5.56 -5.33 -9.88
C ILE A 72 -4.67 -4.10 -9.89
N SER A 73 -3.38 -4.25 -9.59
CA SER A 73 -2.43 -3.14 -9.43
C SER A 73 -2.36 -2.22 -10.64
N LYS A 74 -2.51 -2.76 -11.86
CA LYS A 74 -2.58 -2.00 -13.12
C LYS A 74 -3.67 -0.92 -13.10
N THR A 75 -4.80 -1.18 -12.46
CA THR A 75 -5.91 -0.21 -12.36
C THR A 75 -5.64 0.94 -11.40
N TYR A 76 -4.61 0.82 -10.54
CA TYR A 76 -4.23 1.81 -9.54
C TYR A 76 -2.99 2.62 -9.91
N LEU A 77 -2.24 2.24 -10.96
CA LEU A 77 -1.01 2.92 -11.40
C LEU A 77 -1.20 4.39 -11.79
N LEU A 78 -2.41 4.77 -12.21
CA LEU A 78 -2.72 6.14 -12.63
C LEU A 78 -3.23 7.03 -11.49
N LEU A 79 -3.35 6.49 -10.27
CA LEU A 79 -3.77 7.25 -9.11
C LEU A 79 -2.56 7.97 -8.51
N ASP A 80 -2.72 9.25 -8.24
CA ASP A 80 -1.65 10.21 -7.88
C ASP A 80 -1.49 10.41 -6.35
N THR A 81 -2.35 9.79 -5.55
CA THR A 81 -2.42 9.96 -4.10
C THR A 81 -2.74 8.64 -3.41
N VAL A 82 -2.17 8.45 -2.21
CA VAL A 82 -2.45 7.29 -1.36
C VAL A 82 -3.95 7.20 -1.04
N LYS A 83 -4.60 8.34 -0.79
CA LYS A 83 -6.04 8.43 -0.54
C LYS A 83 -6.88 7.90 -1.70
N LYS A 84 -6.55 8.25 -2.96
CA LYS A 84 -7.29 7.71 -4.11
C LYS A 84 -7.11 6.20 -4.21
N ILE A 85 -5.89 5.69 -4.03
CA ILE A 85 -5.61 4.24 -4.04
C ILE A 85 -6.46 3.53 -2.98
N TRP A 86 -6.43 4.03 -1.73
CA TRP A 86 -7.21 3.47 -0.63
C TRP A 86 -8.72 3.49 -0.89
N ASN A 87 -9.26 4.64 -1.29
CA ASN A 87 -10.69 4.83 -1.51
C ASN A 87 -11.23 3.96 -2.65
N VAL A 88 -10.50 3.88 -3.76
CA VAL A 88 -10.90 3.03 -4.90
C VAL A 88 -10.85 1.55 -4.51
N ALA A 89 -9.83 1.12 -3.74
CA ALA A 89 -9.74 -0.25 -3.25
C ALA A 89 -10.89 -0.59 -2.30
N ALA A 90 -11.21 0.31 -1.36
CA ALA A 90 -12.36 0.18 -0.48
C ALA A 90 -13.67 0.11 -1.27
N LEU A 91 -13.91 1.03 -2.19
CA LEU A 91 -15.14 1.05 -2.99
C LEU A 91 -15.32 -0.24 -3.80
N THR A 92 -14.23 -0.76 -4.37
CA THR A 92 -14.25 -1.90 -5.29
C THR A 92 -14.38 -3.23 -4.55
N TYR A 93 -13.64 -3.41 -3.46
CA TYR A 93 -13.45 -4.73 -2.84
C TYR A 93 -13.98 -4.84 -1.40
N SER A 94 -14.34 -3.74 -0.72
CA SER A 94 -14.91 -3.83 0.64
C SER A 94 -16.25 -4.54 0.69
N ARG A 95 -17.00 -4.53 -0.41
CA ARG A 95 -18.29 -5.23 -0.54
C ARG A 95 -18.10 -6.70 -0.93
N VAL A 96 -16.99 -7.03 -1.59
CA VAL A 96 -16.67 -8.41 -2.00
C VAL A 96 -16.19 -9.17 -0.77
N GLY A 97 -17.13 -9.83 -0.10
CA GLY A 97 -16.90 -10.53 1.17
C GLY A 97 -17.88 -10.16 2.28
N ASN A 98 -18.76 -9.17 2.08
CA ASN A 98 -19.86 -8.90 3.03
C ASN A 98 -21.09 -9.80 2.78
N ASP A 99 -21.08 -10.58 1.69
CA ASP A 99 -22.11 -11.58 1.36
C ASP A 99 -21.86 -12.96 2.01
N ALA A 100 -20.86 -13.08 2.90
CA ALA A 100 -20.64 -14.30 3.68
C ALA A 100 -21.07 -14.13 5.15
N GLN A 101 -22.39 -14.01 5.39
CA GLN A 101 -23.06 -14.54 6.59
C GLN A 101 -24.60 -14.42 6.55
N ILE A 102 -25.24 -14.97 5.53
CA ILE A 102 -26.59 -15.53 5.69
C ILE A 102 -26.61 -16.90 5.04
N PHE A 103 -26.12 -17.93 5.75
CA PHE A 103 -26.62 -19.31 5.73
C PHE A 103 -26.12 -20.04 6.98
#